data_AF-A0A1V6ECF3-F1
#
_entry.id   AF-A0A1V6ECF3-F1
#
_cell.length_a   1.000
_cell.length_b   1.000
_cell.length_c   1.000
_cell.angle_alpha   90.00
_cell.angle_beta   90.00
_cell.angle_gamma   90.00
#
_symmetry.space_group_name_H-M   'P 1'
#
loop_
_entity.id
_entity.type
_entity.pdbx_description
1 polymer ?
#
loop_
_entity_poly.entity_id
_entity_poly.type
_entity_poly.pdbx_seq_one_letter_code
_entity_poly.pdbx_strand_id
1 'polypeptide(L)' 'MIYLCGSFTGKQKKPCKHCKRFFMWGVSTGICDKHNVDVSCREHCKYFKRDSTTWTKDGKCKVDENYLYV' A
#
# COMPACT_ATOMS: atom_id res chain seq x y z
N MET A 1 -2.01 8.37 19.49
CA MET A 1 -2.08 9.05 18.18
C MET A 1 -1.04 8.39 17.29
N ILE A 2 -1.45 7.49 16.38
CA ILE A 2 -0.52 6.82 15.47
C ILE A 2 -0.10 7.87 14.44
N TYR A 3 1.14 8.34 14.53
CA TYR A 3 1.73 9.21 13.51
C TYR A 3 1.93 8.38 12.24
N LEU A 4 0.97 8.47 11.32
CA LEU A 4 1.11 7.98 9.95
C LEU A 4 2.13 8.88 9.26
N CYS A 5 3.38 8.42 9.18
CA CYS A 5 4.47 9.09 8.47
C CYS A 5 4.22 9.10 6.95
N GLY A 6 3.25 9.91 6.51
CA GLY A 6 2.95 10.22 5.12
C GLY A 6 2.73 9.00 4.22
N SER A 7 2.70 9.23 2.91
CA SER A 7 2.69 8.18 1.92
C SER A 7 4.04 7.46 1.96
N PHE A 8 4.20 6.46 2.84
CA PHE A 8 5.43 5.69 3.05
C PHE A 8 5.72 4.76 1.86
N THR A 9 5.85 5.33 0.67
CA THR A 9 6.15 4.63 -0.59
C THR A 9 7.56 4.95 -1.08
N GLY A 10 8.28 5.86 -0.42
CA GLY A 10 9.69 6.17 -0.74
C GLY A 10 9.89 6.65 -2.18
N LYS A 11 8.86 7.25 -2.81
CA LYS A 11 8.82 7.61 -4.24
C LYS A 11 8.97 6.41 -5.20
N GLN A 12 8.80 5.17 -4.74
CA GLN A 12 8.81 4.02 -5.64
C GLN A 12 7.64 4.07 -6.63
N LYS A 13 7.93 3.68 -7.88
CA LYS A 13 6.89 3.41 -8.87
C LYS A 13 6.27 2.04 -8.57
N LYS A 14 4.95 1.98 -8.46
CA LYS A 14 4.16 0.75 -8.21
C LYS A 14 4.53 0.02 -6.89
N PRO A 15 4.44 0.70 -5.74
CA PRO A 15 4.72 0.11 -4.44
C PRO A 15 3.61 -0.86 -4.02
N CYS A 16 3.93 -1.84 -3.17
CA CYS A 16 2.98 -2.83 -2.64
C CYS A 16 1.77 -2.18 -2.00
N LYS A 17 1.93 -1.02 -1.34
CA LYS A 17 0.82 -0.22 -0.80
C LYS A 17 -0.31 0.03 -1.81
N HIS A 18 0.03 0.22 -3.08
CA HIS A 18 -0.96 0.52 -4.12
C HIS A 18 -1.54 -0.73 -4.78
N CYS A 19 -1.10 -1.93 -4.39
CA CYS A 19 -1.53 -3.18 -4.97
C CYS A 19 -2.85 -3.62 -4.37
N LYS A 20 -3.78 -4.13 -5.19
CA LYS A 20 -5.08 -4.67 -4.74
C LYS A 20 -5.00 -5.93 -3.88
N ARG A 21 -3.81 -6.50 -3.72
CA ARG A 21 -3.54 -7.72 -2.97
C ARG A 21 -2.70 -7.45 -1.72
N PHE A 22 -2.56 -6.19 -1.35
CA PHE A 22 -1.80 -5.77 -0.20
C PHE A 22 -2.78 -5.26 0.85
N PHE A 23 -2.71 -5.83 2.04
CA PHE A 23 -3.50 -5.41 3.19
C PHE A 23 -2.57 -4.84 4.25
N MET A 24 -2.73 -3.57 4.59
CA MET A 24 -1.87 -2.90 5.55
C MET A 24 -2.37 -3.18 6.98
N TRP A 25 -1.47 -3.63 7.86
CA TRP A 25 -1.78 -3.88 9.28
C TRP A 25 -0.77 -3.21 10.24
N GLY A 26 0.25 -2.53 9.71
CA GLY A 26 1.21 -1.75 10.49
C GLY A 26 1.62 -0.46 9.76
N VAL A 27 2.53 0.32 10.38
CA VAL A 27 2.90 1.66 9.88
C VAL A 27 3.69 1.64 8.56
N SER A 28 4.37 0.53 8.26
CA SER A 28 5.24 0.39 7.07
C SER A 28 5.23 -1.00 6.44
N THR A 29 4.32 -1.85 6.91
CA THR A 29 4.29 -3.28 6.62
C THR A 29 2.85 -3.74 6.48
N GLY A 30 2.64 -4.74 5.65
CA GLY A 30 1.34 -5.35 5.45
C GLY A 30 1.50 -6.73 4.85
N ILE A 31 0.40 -7.45 4.74
CA ILE A 31 0.39 -8.79 4.19
C ILE A 31 0.10 -8.76 2.68
N CYS A 32 0.87 -9.54 1.93
CA CYS A 32 0.60 -9.80 0.52
C CYS A 32 -0.27 -11.05 0.40
N ASP A 33 -1.56 -10.89 0.11
CA ASP A 33 -2.53 -11.98 -0.05
C ASP A 33 -2.10 -13.03 -1.11
N LYS A 34 -1.34 -12.62 -2.13
CA LYS A 34 -0.87 -13.55 -3.18
C LYS A 34 0.17 -14.55 -2.69
N HIS A 35 1.08 -14.11 -1.84
CA HIS A 35 2.22 -14.91 -1.38
C HIS A 35 2.07 -15.33 0.08
N ASN A 36 1.08 -14.78 0.78
CA ASN A 36 0.79 -14.98 2.20
C ASN A 36 2.01 -14.70 3.10
N VAL A 37 2.71 -13.60 2.79
CA VAL A 37 3.89 -13.13 3.53
C VAL A 37 3.77 -11.65 3.82
N ASP A 38 4.40 -11.20 4.89
CA ASP A 38 4.55 -9.79 5.20
C ASP A 38 5.58 -9.14 4.27
N VAL A 39 5.21 -7.99 3.72
CA VAL A 39 6.04 -7.21 2.82
C VAL A 39 6.00 -5.74 3.22
N SER A 40 7.07 -5.00 2.92
CA SER A 40 7.04 -3.56 3.15
C SER A 40 6.07 -2.87 2.19
N CYS A 41 5.41 -1.82 2.67
CA CYS A 41 4.58 -0.93 1.85
C CYS A 41 5.31 -0.38 0.62
N ARG A 42 6.64 -0.23 0.73
CA ARG A 42 7.52 0.32 -0.31
C ARG A 42 7.99 -0.70 -1.33
N GLU A 43 7.81 -2.00 -1.12
CA GLU A 43 8.35 -2.99 -2.03
C GLU A 43 7.64 -2.99 -3.39
N HIS A 44 8.29 -3.58 -4.39
CA HIS A 44 7.71 -3.79 -5.71
C HIS A 44 7.50 -5.27 -5.96
N CYS A 45 6.38 -5.63 -6.58
CA CYS A 45 6.05 -6.99 -6.95
C CYS A 45 5.89 -7.13 -8.46
N LYS A 46 6.43 -8.20 -9.05
CA LYS A 46 6.23 -8.56 -10.48
C LYS A 46 4.76 -8.67 -10.86
N TYR A 47 3.92 -9.13 -9.92
CA TYR A 47 2.47 -9.31 -10.11
C TYR A 47 1.65 -8.10 -9.64
N PHE A 48 2.30 -6.94 -9.49
CA PHE A 48 1.63 -5.71 -9.08
C PHE A 48 0.43 -5.42 -9.98
N LYS A 49 -0.75 -5.35 -9.36
CA LYS A 49 -1.96 -4.83 -9.98
C LYS A 49 -2.49 -3.74 -9.09
N ARG A 50 -2.45 -2.50 -9.58
CA ARG A 50 -2.93 -1.35 -8.82
C ARG A 50 -4.38 -1.57 -8.42
N ASP A 51 -4.70 -1.26 -7.17
CA ASP A 51 -6.08 -1.13 -6.76
C ASP A 51 -6.65 0.19 -7.30
N SER A 52 -7.44 0.10 -8.37
CA SER A 52 -7.97 1.28 -9.05
C SER A 52 -9.13 1.95 -8.32
N THR A 53 -9.75 1.27 -7.35
CA THR A 53 -10.80 1.86 -6.50
C THR A 53 -10.18 2.81 -5.48
N THR A 54 -9.03 2.43 -4.91
CA THR A 54 -8.35 3.17 -3.84
C THR A 54 -7.28 4.12 -4.37
N TRP A 55 -6.52 3.74 -5.40
CA TRP A 55 -5.35 4.49 -5.86
C TRP A 55 -5.46 4.98 -7.31
N THR A 56 -5.08 6.24 -7.51
CA THR A 56 -4.92 6.85 -8.84
C THR A 56 -3.66 6.35 -9.57
N LYS A 57 -3.53 6.69 -10.86
CA LYS A 57 -2.32 6.35 -11.64
C LYS A 57 -1.04 6.94 -11.04
N ASP A 58 -1.16 8.10 -10.43
CA ASP A 58 -0.07 8.86 -9.82
C ASP A 58 0.18 8.49 -8.36
N GLY A 59 -0.52 7.48 -7.82
CA GLY A 59 -0.32 7.03 -6.44
C GLY A 59 -0.98 7.90 -5.37
N LYS A 60 -1.89 8.81 -5.76
CA LYS A 60 -2.77 9.51 -4.80
C LYS A 60 -3.90 8.58 -4.38
N CYS A 61 -4.22 8.57 -3.08
CA CYS A 61 -5.40 7.91 -2.55
C CYS A 61 -6.67 8.65 -3.01
N LYS A 62 -7.70 7.92 -3.40
CA LYS A 62 -9.01 8.46 -3.80
C LYS A 62 -9.98 8.61 -2.63
N VAL A 63 -9.68 7.95 -1.52
CA VAL A 63 -10.41 8.01 -0.25
C VAL A 63 -9.48 8.61 0.82
N ASP A 64 -10.03 8.97 1.97
CA ASP A 64 -9.18 9.32 3.11
C ASP A 64 -8.35 8.07 3.49
N GLU A 65 -7.03 8.24 3.43
CA GLU A 65 -6.07 7.17 3.63
C GLU A 65 -6.21 6.56 5.03
N ASN A 66 -6.69 7.34 6.01
CA ASN A 66 -6.90 6.89 7.39
C ASN A 66 -7.90 5.74 7.50
N TYR A 67 -8.86 5.62 6.57
CA TYR A 67 -9.82 4.52 6.56
C TYR A 67 -9.24 3.20 6.03
N LEU A 68 -8.04 3.23 5.44
CA LEU A 68 -7.37 2.03 4.92
C LEU A 68 -6.46 1.38 5.97
N TYR A 69 -6.30 2.03 7.12
CA TYR A 69 -5.50 1.55 8.24
C TYR A 69 -6.45 1.04 9.33
N VAL A 70 -6.19 -0.18 9.80
CA VAL A 70 -6.90 -0.81 10.92
C VAL A 70 -6.04 -0.72 12.17
#